data_AF-A0A2U1B7S7-F1
#
_entry.id   AF-A0A2U1B7S7-F1
#
_cell.length_a   1.000
_cell.length_b   1.000
_cell.length_c   1.000
_cell.angle_alpha   90.00
_cell.angle_beta   90.00
_cell.angle_gamma   90.00
#
_symmetry.space_group_name_H-M   'P 1'
#
loop_
_entity.id
_entity.type
_entity.pdbx_description
1 polymer ?
#
loop_
_entity_poly.entity_id
_entity_poly.type
_entity_poly.pdbx_seq_one_letter_code
_entity_poly.pdbx_strand_id
1 'polypeptide(L)'
;MKLLKSMLLSVAALCSAAAVAEADIGVWTDVPAGIENKSITGARFGLPCSISNGSVNGGEFSIFYSGTRYMEGIKFTLLGVNNAEKLSGGALALVNLTQQLNGAQVGLVNQSAKGGVQFGLINNCDDNAQFQCGLININKNGWLPFMIFVNFGSAVFE
;
A
#
# COMPACT_ATOMS: atom_id res chain seq x y z
N MET A 1 -5.23 24.03 -13.94
CA MET A 1 -5.84 22.90 -14.70
C MET A 1 -4.86 22.15 -15.62
N LYS A 2 -4.01 22.82 -16.42
CA LYS A 2 -3.05 22.12 -17.31
C LYS A 2 -2.00 21.28 -16.57
N LEU A 3 -1.42 21.82 -15.48
CA LEU A 3 -0.46 21.07 -14.64
C LEU A 3 -1.10 19.84 -13.99
N LEU A 4 -2.29 19.98 -13.41
CA LEU A 4 -3.00 18.87 -12.75
C LEU A 4 -3.29 17.72 -13.73
N LYS A 5 -3.80 18.05 -14.93
CA LYS A 5 -4.01 17.06 -16.00
C LYS A 5 -2.71 16.41 -16.46
N SER A 6 -1.62 17.17 -16.56
CA SER A 6 -0.29 16.64 -16.90
C SER A 6 0.24 15.68 -15.84
N MET A 7 0.04 15.98 -14.54
CA MET A 7 0.44 15.11 -13.44
C MET A 7 -0.40 13.82 -13.39
N LEU A 8 -1.71 13.93 -13.56
CA LEU A 8 -2.63 12.79 -13.69
C LEU A 8 -2.20 11.88 -14.83
N LEU A 9 -1.85 12.45 -15.99
CA LEU A 9 -1.45 11.70 -17.18
C LEU A 9 -0.07 11.05 -17.03
N SER A 10 0.90 11.73 -16.40
CA SER A 10 2.23 11.17 -16.15
C SER A 10 2.21 10.04 -15.10
N VAL A 11 1.35 10.16 -14.09
CA VAL A 11 1.16 9.12 -13.07
C VAL A 11 0.41 7.93 -13.66
N ALA A 12 -0.62 8.16 -14.47
CA ALA A 12 -1.30 7.08 -15.21
C ALA A 12 -0.35 6.33 -16.16
N ALA A 13 0.57 7.05 -16.82
CA ALA A 13 1.58 6.46 -17.71
C ALA A 13 2.63 5.60 -16.96
N LEU A 14 2.88 5.88 -15.69
CA LEU A 14 3.71 5.03 -14.82
C LEU A 14 2.97 3.77 -14.35
N CYS A 15 1.64 3.70 -14.52
CA CYS A 15 0.78 2.73 -13.85
C CYS A 15 0.08 1.69 -14.75
N SER A 16 0.22 1.70 -16.09
CA SER A 16 -0.41 0.64 -16.89
C SER A 16 0.27 0.31 -18.22
N ALA A 17 0.65 -0.96 -18.38
CA ALA A 17 1.13 -1.52 -19.65
C ALA A 17 0.02 -2.13 -20.54
N ALA A 18 -1.27 -2.13 -20.16
CA ALA A 18 -2.26 -2.90 -20.93
C ALA A 18 -3.75 -2.48 -20.91
N ALA A 19 -4.17 -1.45 -20.19
CA ALA A 19 -5.59 -1.05 -20.15
C ALA A 19 -5.76 0.47 -20.25
N VAL A 20 -6.92 0.93 -20.74
CA VAL A 20 -7.30 2.34 -20.74
C VAL A 20 -7.25 2.83 -19.30
N ALA A 21 -6.22 3.61 -18.96
CA ALA A 21 -5.99 4.07 -17.59
C ALA A 21 -7.10 5.03 -17.18
N GLU A 22 -8.01 4.56 -16.31
CA GLU A 22 -9.01 5.42 -15.69
C GLU A 22 -8.39 6.20 -14.54
N ALA A 23 -8.79 7.47 -14.39
CA ALA A 23 -8.39 8.29 -13.26
C ALA A 23 -9.62 8.67 -12.44
N ASP A 24 -9.56 8.46 -11.12
CA ASP A 24 -10.58 8.95 -10.20
C ASP A 24 -9.97 9.71 -9.01
N ILE A 25 -10.84 10.48 -8.35
CA ILE A 25 -10.47 11.33 -7.21
C ILE A 25 -11.37 10.93 -6.05
N GLY A 26 -10.77 10.54 -4.94
CA GLY A 26 -11.44 10.41 -3.64
C GLY A 26 -11.16 11.65 -2.79
N VAL A 27 -12.16 12.08 -2.05
CA VAL A 27 -12.00 13.15 -1.04
C VAL A 27 -12.22 12.57 0.35
N TRP A 28 -13.25 11.73 0.48
CA TRP A 28 -13.67 11.11 1.73
C TRP A 28 -14.44 9.80 1.45
N THR A 29 -15.06 9.21 2.47
CA THR A 29 -16.01 8.12 2.31
C THR A 29 -17.16 8.53 1.40
N ASP A 30 -17.36 7.78 0.32
CA ASP A 30 -18.41 8.02 -0.67
C ASP A 30 -18.46 9.45 -1.27
N VAL A 31 -17.31 10.13 -1.32
CA VAL A 31 -17.18 11.44 -1.97
C VAL A 31 -16.04 11.39 -2.98
N PRO A 32 -16.34 11.49 -4.29
CA PRO A 32 -17.67 11.57 -4.93
C PRO A 32 -18.55 10.32 -4.74
N ALA A 33 -19.87 10.48 -4.83
CA ALA A 33 -20.83 9.39 -4.65
C ALA A 33 -20.53 8.20 -5.58
N GLY A 34 -20.62 6.99 -5.03
CA GLY A 34 -20.29 5.72 -5.67
C GLY A 34 -18.82 5.29 -5.54
N ILE A 35 -17.90 6.16 -5.07
CA ILE A 35 -16.47 5.80 -5.01
C ILE A 35 -16.19 4.71 -3.97
N GLU A 36 -17.02 4.63 -2.94
CA GLU A 36 -16.84 3.68 -1.85
C GLU A 36 -16.84 2.23 -2.32
N ASN A 37 -17.47 1.89 -3.45
CA ASN A 37 -17.50 0.52 -3.98
C ASN A 37 -16.92 0.46 -5.41
N LYS A 38 -16.31 1.54 -5.88
CA LYS A 38 -15.79 1.63 -7.24
C LYS A 38 -14.43 0.94 -7.34
N SER A 39 -14.35 -0.06 -8.22
CA SER A 39 -13.07 -0.59 -8.71
C SER A 39 -12.60 0.18 -9.94
N ILE A 40 -11.30 0.39 -10.06
CA ILE A 40 -10.68 1.03 -11.22
C ILE A 40 -9.40 0.29 -11.67
N THR A 41 -9.12 0.39 -12.96
CA THR A 41 -7.82 0.03 -13.54
C THR A 41 -7.17 1.32 -14.04
N GLY A 42 -6.18 1.81 -13.30
CA GLY A 42 -5.53 3.09 -13.57
C GLY A 42 -5.03 3.78 -12.30
N ALA A 43 -5.37 5.06 -12.12
CA ALA A 43 -4.86 5.89 -11.03
C ALA A 43 -5.96 6.50 -10.15
N ARG A 44 -5.83 6.38 -8.83
CA ARG A 44 -6.72 7.03 -7.85
C ARG A 44 -5.99 8.11 -7.06
N PHE A 45 -6.61 9.27 -6.91
CA PHE A 45 -6.05 10.40 -6.14
C PHE A 45 -6.92 10.73 -4.93
N GLY A 46 -6.40 10.52 -3.72
CA GLY A 46 -7.02 10.91 -2.45
C GLY A 46 -6.65 12.34 -2.07
N LEU A 47 -7.58 13.27 -2.24
CA LEU A 47 -7.44 14.70 -1.92
C LEU A 47 -8.53 15.13 -0.92
N PRO A 48 -8.33 14.97 0.39
CA PRO A 48 -7.11 14.49 1.07
C PRO A 48 -7.04 12.97 1.29
N CYS A 49 -8.17 12.27 1.20
CA CYS A 49 -8.31 10.86 1.57
C CYS A 49 -9.01 10.09 0.45
N SER A 50 -8.67 8.82 0.30
CA SER A 50 -9.31 7.86 -0.61
C SER A 50 -9.76 6.65 0.19
N ILE A 51 -11.04 6.28 0.13
CA ILE A 51 -11.60 5.14 0.87
C ILE A 51 -12.53 4.37 -0.06
N SER A 52 -12.27 3.07 -0.23
CA SER A 52 -13.05 2.22 -1.12
C SER A 52 -12.99 0.75 -0.71
N ASN A 53 -14.12 0.07 -0.72
CA ASN A 53 -14.25 -1.37 -0.65
C ASN A 53 -13.90 -2.06 -1.98
N GLY A 54 -13.74 -1.31 -3.06
CA GLY A 54 -13.37 -1.81 -4.37
C GLY A 54 -11.89 -2.16 -4.50
N SER A 55 -11.48 -2.36 -5.76
CA SER A 55 -10.10 -2.67 -6.13
C SER A 55 -9.48 -1.57 -6.99
N VAL A 56 -8.21 -1.25 -6.75
CA VAL A 56 -7.42 -0.42 -7.66
C VAL A 56 -6.33 -1.32 -8.25
N ASN A 57 -6.30 -1.43 -9.58
CA ASN A 57 -5.19 -2.03 -10.32
C ASN A 57 -4.42 -0.88 -11.00
N GLY A 58 -3.21 -0.58 -10.51
CA GLY A 58 -2.38 0.54 -10.95
C GLY A 58 -1.81 1.33 -9.78
N GLY A 59 -2.15 2.61 -9.66
CA GLY A 59 -1.56 3.52 -8.66
C GLY A 59 -2.61 4.22 -7.80
N GLU A 60 -2.39 4.31 -6.49
CA GLU A 60 -3.20 5.14 -5.61
C GLU A 60 -2.31 6.11 -4.84
N PHE A 61 -2.64 7.39 -4.90
CA PHE A 61 -1.86 8.49 -4.32
C PHE A 61 -2.76 9.33 -3.43
N SER A 62 -2.46 9.41 -2.13
CA SER A 62 -3.27 10.18 -1.16
C SER A 62 -2.42 11.13 -0.32
N ILE A 63 -3.04 12.16 0.26
CA ILE A 63 -2.32 13.07 1.16
C ILE A 63 -2.23 12.47 2.57
N PHE A 64 -3.37 12.11 3.17
CA PHE A 64 -3.43 11.65 4.56
C PHE A 64 -3.87 10.20 4.73
N TYR A 65 -4.72 9.67 3.85
CA TYR A 65 -5.24 8.32 4.04
C TYR A 65 -5.63 7.65 2.72
N SER A 66 -5.16 6.41 2.54
CA SER A 66 -5.57 5.50 1.47
C SER A 66 -6.16 4.23 2.08
N GLY A 67 -7.44 3.97 1.83
CA GLY A 67 -8.22 2.89 2.42
C GLY A 67 -8.82 1.90 1.43
N THR A 68 -8.31 1.81 0.21
CA THR A 68 -8.81 0.83 -0.78
C THR A 68 -8.54 -0.61 -0.32
N ARG A 69 -9.56 -1.48 -0.24
CA ARG A 69 -9.42 -2.85 0.27
C ARG A 69 -8.46 -3.71 -0.55
N TYR A 70 -8.60 -3.71 -1.88
CA TYR A 70 -7.81 -4.57 -2.76
C TYR A 70 -6.92 -3.72 -3.66
N MET A 71 -5.61 -3.90 -3.55
CA MET A 71 -4.64 -3.14 -4.33
C MET A 71 -3.74 -4.07 -5.13
N GLU A 72 -3.63 -3.81 -6.43
CA GLU A 72 -2.65 -4.42 -7.31
C GLU A 72 -1.80 -3.33 -7.97
N GLY A 73 -0.61 -3.07 -7.44
CA GLY A 73 0.28 -2.01 -7.90
C GLY A 73 0.85 -1.18 -6.75
N ILE A 74 0.85 0.15 -6.87
CA ILE A 74 1.52 1.05 -5.92
C ILE A 74 0.51 1.87 -5.12
N LYS A 75 0.64 1.85 -3.79
CA LYS A 75 -0.03 2.76 -2.87
C LYS A 75 0.95 3.74 -2.27
N PHE A 76 0.66 5.03 -2.41
CA PHE A 76 1.46 6.11 -1.85
C PHE A 76 0.58 7.05 -1.02
N THR A 77 0.95 7.28 0.23
CA THR A 77 0.33 8.32 1.06
C THR A 77 1.41 9.24 1.62
N LEU A 78 1.31 10.54 1.34
CA LEU A 78 2.38 11.50 1.64
C LEU A 78 2.65 11.68 3.13
N LEU A 79 1.61 11.94 3.94
CA LEU A 79 1.72 12.28 5.36
C LEU A 79 0.71 11.49 6.21
N GLY A 80 0.60 10.18 5.98
CA GLY A 80 -0.36 9.40 6.76
C GLY A 80 -0.32 7.90 6.54
N VAL A 81 -1.51 7.31 6.36
CA VAL A 81 -1.71 5.86 6.50
C VAL A 81 -2.19 5.21 5.21
N ASN A 82 -1.56 4.11 4.83
CA ASN A 82 -2.09 3.15 3.88
C ASN A 82 -2.78 2.01 4.65
N ASN A 83 -4.01 1.69 4.28
CA ASN A 83 -4.77 0.55 4.79
C ASN A 83 -5.26 -0.29 3.60
N ALA A 84 -5.03 -1.60 3.65
CA ALA A 84 -5.49 -2.55 2.65
C ALA A 84 -5.81 -3.90 3.28
N GLU A 85 -6.77 -4.62 2.72
CA GLU A 85 -6.99 -6.02 3.06
C GLU A 85 -5.98 -6.90 2.28
N LYS A 86 -5.84 -6.66 0.98
CA LYS A 86 -4.86 -7.35 0.14
C LYS A 86 -4.08 -6.34 -0.68
N LEU A 87 -2.75 -6.43 -0.63
CA LEU A 87 -1.86 -5.61 -1.43
C LEU A 87 -0.88 -6.51 -2.18
N SER A 88 -0.94 -6.45 -3.51
CA SER A 88 0.03 -7.06 -4.41
C SER A 88 0.84 -5.94 -5.06
N GLY A 89 2.09 -5.73 -4.64
CA GLY A 89 2.92 -4.63 -5.13
C GLY A 89 3.60 -3.81 -4.02
N GLY A 90 3.57 -2.48 -4.12
CA GLY A 90 4.31 -1.59 -3.23
C GLY A 90 3.41 -0.67 -2.41
N ALA A 91 3.76 -0.44 -1.14
CA ALA A 91 3.14 0.58 -0.31
C ALA A 91 4.20 1.52 0.28
N LEU A 92 3.98 2.83 0.18
CA LEU A 92 4.82 3.87 0.76
C LEU A 92 3.95 4.86 1.54
N ALA A 93 4.17 4.96 2.85
CA ALA A 93 3.46 5.88 3.75
C ALA A 93 4.21 6.03 5.07
N LEU A 94 3.74 6.90 5.97
CA LEU A 94 4.27 6.91 7.34
C LEU A 94 3.89 5.62 8.09
N VAL A 95 2.65 5.16 7.87
CA VAL A 95 2.14 3.91 8.44
C VAL A 95 1.51 3.07 7.34
N ASN A 96 1.93 1.81 7.21
CA ASN A 96 1.31 0.84 6.30
C ASN A 96 0.65 -0.27 7.12
N LEU A 97 -0.63 -0.51 6.88
CA LEU A 97 -1.43 -1.57 7.48
C LEU A 97 -1.97 -2.46 6.36
N THR A 98 -1.65 -3.74 6.36
CA THR A 98 -2.13 -4.65 5.32
C THR A 98 -2.41 -6.04 5.87
N GLN A 99 -3.58 -6.63 5.63
CA GLN A 99 -3.81 -8.01 6.11
C GLN A 99 -2.93 -9.00 5.32
N GLN A 100 -3.04 -9.02 3.99
CA GLN A 100 -2.25 -9.90 3.12
C GLN A 100 -1.33 -9.09 2.22
N LEU A 101 -0.03 -9.18 2.46
CA LEU A 101 0.99 -8.47 1.70
C LEU A 101 1.74 -9.43 0.77
N ASN A 102 1.61 -9.21 -0.54
CA ASN A 102 2.44 -9.83 -1.58
C ASN A 102 3.26 -8.75 -2.28
N GLY A 103 4.38 -8.37 -1.68
CA GLY A 103 5.24 -7.30 -2.18
C GLY A 103 5.95 -6.58 -1.05
N ALA A 104 6.07 -5.26 -1.13
CA ALA A 104 6.88 -4.47 -0.20
C ALA A 104 6.11 -3.30 0.45
N GLN A 105 6.39 -3.04 1.71
CA GLN A 105 5.97 -1.85 2.44
C GLN A 105 7.19 -1.04 2.89
N VAL A 106 7.12 0.27 2.73
CA VAL A 106 8.13 1.22 3.18
C VAL A 106 7.44 2.31 4.00
N GLY A 107 7.90 2.53 5.24
CA GLY A 107 7.30 3.52 6.13
C GLY A 107 7.98 3.61 7.48
N LEU A 108 7.48 4.47 8.38
CA LEU A 108 7.99 4.49 9.76
C LEU A 108 7.48 3.26 10.51
N VAL A 109 6.22 2.91 10.30
CA VAL A 109 5.57 1.73 10.88
C VAL A 109 4.96 0.90 9.76
N ASN A 110 5.33 -0.38 9.70
CA ASN A 110 4.73 -1.34 8.78
C ASN A 110 4.11 -2.47 9.60
N GLN A 111 2.87 -2.81 9.27
CA GLN A 111 2.16 -3.94 9.84
C GLN A 111 1.54 -4.77 8.73
N SER A 112 1.85 -6.07 8.74
CA SER A 112 1.12 -7.05 7.96
C SER A 112 0.61 -8.21 8.81
N ALA A 113 -0.55 -8.78 8.46
CA ALA A 113 -0.94 -10.04 9.10
C ALA A 113 -0.15 -11.21 8.48
N LYS A 114 0.11 -11.15 7.17
CA LYS A 114 0.85 -12.20 6.45
C LYS A 114 1.72 -11.64 5.34
N GLY A 115 2.96 -12.14 5.27
CA GLY A 115 3.82 -12.02 4.10
C GLY A 115 4.49 -10.67 3.92
N GLY A 116 5.24 -10.62 2.81
CA GLY A 116 5.86 -9.44 2.24
C GLY A 116 7.21 -9.04 2.84
N VAL A 117 7.72 -7.95 2.28
CA VAL A 117 8.99 -7.32 2.63
C VAL A 117 8.69 -5.97 3.29
N GLN A 118 9.29 -5.70 4.44
CA GLN A 118 9.01 -4.47 5.19
C GLN A 118 10.30 -3.68 5.46
N PHE A 119 10.28 -2.39 5.17
CA PHE A 119 11.37 -1.46 5.45
C PHE A 119 10.84 -0.29 6.28
N GLY A 120 11.35 -0.12 7.50
CA GLY A 120 10.85 0.94 8.36
C GLY A 120 11.55 1.06 9.71
N LEU A 121 11.05 1.93 10.60
CA LEU A 121 11.57 1.97 11.97
C LEU A 121 11.02 0.78 12.77
N ILE A 122 9.73 0.50 12.61
CA ILE A 122 9.04 -0.61 13.27
C ILE A 122 8.35 -1.44 12.20
N ASN A 123 8.69 -2.72 12.14
CA ASN A 123 8.07 -3.70 11.25
C ASN A 123 7.41 -4.78 12.10
N ASN A 124 6.16 -5.13 11.80
CA ASN A 124 5.42 -6.18 12.49
C ASN A 124 4.72 -7.09 11.48
N CYS A 125 4.91 -8.40 11.62
CA CYS A 125 4.18 -9.42 10.91
C CYS A 125 3.61 -10.47 11.87
N ASP A 126 2.30 -10.70 11.81
CA ASP A 126 1.63 -11.65 12.70
C ASP A 126 1.84 -13.12 12.31
N ASP A 127 2.10 -13.40 11.04
CA ASP A 127 2.41 -14.74 10.53
C ASP A 127 3.89 -14.82 10.16
N ASN A 128 4.23 -14.72 8.88
CA ASN A 128 5.60 -14.85 8.40
C ASN A 128 5.90 -13.80 7.31
N ALA A 129 6.65 -12.75 7.65
CA ALA A 129 7.23 -11.84 6.66
C ALA A 129 8.45 -12.49 6.00
N GLN A 130 8.68 -12.20 4.72
CA GLN A 130 9.82 -12.74 3.98
C GLN A 130 11.13 -12.09 4.43
N PHE A 131 11.11 -10.78 4.62
CA PHE A 131 12.24 -9.98 5.07
C PHE A 131 11.76 -8.71 5.75
N GLN A 132 12.44 -8.31 6.82
CA GLN A 132 12.20 -7.05 7.51
C GLN A 132 13.53 -6.35 7.75
N CYS A 133 13.59 -5.06 7.47
CA CYS A 133 14.71 -4.21 7.82
C CYS A 133 14.21 -2.97 8.56
N GLY A 134 14.66 -2.80 9.79
CA GLY A 134 14.20 -1.73 10.65
C GLY A 134 14.78 -1.76 12.05
N LEU A 135 14.59 -0.68 12.82
CA LEU A 135 15.10 -0.61 14.18
C LEU A 135 14.49 -1.71 15.06
N ILE A 136 13.19 -1.98 14.89
CA ILE A 136 12.47 -3.05 15.57
C ILE A 136 11.75 -3.88 14.53
N ASN A 137 11.97 -5.20 14.54
CA ASN A 137 11.33 -6.15 13.64
C ASN A 137 10.68 -7.26 14.46
N ILE A 138 9.38 -7.44 14.29
CA ILE A 138 8.58 -8.51 14.91
C ILE A 138 8.04 -9.38 13.78
N ASN A 139 8.34 -10.67 13.82
CA ASN A 139 7.91 -11.65 12.84
C ASN A 139 7.50 -12.94 13.56
N LYS A 140 6.26 -13.03 14.03
CA LYS A 140 5.87 -14.01 15.06
C LYS A 140 6.16 -15.47 14.69
N ASN A 141 5.92 -15.85 13.43
CA ASN A 141 6.23 -17.18 12.89
C ASN A 141 7.42 -17.14 11.90
N GLY A 142 8.26 -16.09 11.99
CA GLY A 142 9.52 -16.00 11.26
C GLY A 142 10.61 -16.90 11.84
N TRP A 143 11.81 -16.81 11.28
CA TRP A 143 12.96 -17.53 11.84
C TRP A 143 13.25 -17.12 13.29
N LEU A 144 13.16 -15.82 13.58
CA LEU A 144 13.21 -15.27 14.93
C LEU A 144 11.98 -14.37 15.17
N PRO A 145 11.23 -14.57 16.26
CA PRO A 145 10.04 -13.76 16.57
C PRO A 145 10.30 -12.26 16.70
N PHE A 146 11.52 -11.87 17.11
CA PHE A 146 11.93 -10.49 17.34
C PHE A 146 13.41 -10.30 16.98
N MET A 147 13.73 -9.24 16.26
CA MET A 147 15.10 -8.84 15.91
C MET A 147 15.25 -7.33 15.75
N ILE A 148 16.48 -6.83 15.97
CA ILE A 148 16.88 -5.45 15.69
C ILE A 148 17.62 -5.42 14.34
N PHE A 149 17.46 -4.33 13.59
CA PHE A 149 18.02 -4.07 12.25
C PHE A 149 17.50 -4.96 11.14
N VAL A 150 17.62 -6.29 11.24
CA VAL A 150 17.24 -7.21 10.16
C VAL A 150 16.55 -8.45 10.73
N ASN A 151 15.47 -8.89 10.08
CA ASN A 151 14.81 -10.15 10.34
C ASN A 151 14.45 -10.87 9.04
N PHE A 152 14.40 -12.20 9.08
CA PHE A 152 14.13 -13.06 7.94
C PHE A 152 12.92 -13.97 8.21
N GLY A 153 12.21 -14.33 7.14
CA GLY A 153 11.17 -15.34 7.19
C GLY A 153 11.72 -16.74 7.41
N SER A 154 10.90 -17.64 7.93
CA SER A 154 11.29 -19.04 8.18
C SER A 154 11.75 -19.78 6.93
N ALA A 155 11.13 -19.50 5.78
CA ALA A 155 11.40 -20.16 4.50
C ALA A 155 12.75 -19.80 3.86
N VAL A 156 13.55 -18.90 4.46
CA VAL A 156 14.87 -18.53 3.93
C VAL A 156 15.93 -19.61 4.20
N PHE A 157 15.73 -20.43 5.22
CA PHE A 157 16.71 -21.41 5.71
C PHE A 157 16.25 -22.86 5.57
N GLU A 158 15.17 -23.09 4.81
CA GLU A 158 14.67 -24.41 4.38
C GLU A 158 15.13 -24.73 2.95
#